data_AF-A0A017S419-F1
#
_entry.id   AF-A0A017S419-F1
#
_cell.length_a   1.000
_cell.length_b   1.000
_cell.length_c   1.000
_cell.angle_alpha   90.00
_cell.angle_beta   90.00
_cell.angle_gamma   90.00
#
_symmetry.space_group_name_H-M   'P 1'
#
loop_
_entity.id
_entity.type
_entity.pdbx_description
1 polymer ?
#
loop_
_entity_poly.entity_id
_entity_poly.type
_entity_poly.pdbx_seq_one_letter_code
_entity_poly.pdbx_strand_id
1 'polypeptide(L)'
;MSNIQYILLLSISLIIIWKQPSIFAKIINIKDQKPISTDLTRVPISEYPLSCDLPTTRFNPANGMVFCYPSSGGLWMTSLDAVLLQYLEIDRFNVSHRSKDQAAEDAFCSSLRLFGGQWVSSSRLNYWTYDACWKMESLHYSRASTTISRFVGLPSSGGVFVWDWKGEPQTIKDMNKLRDLWSKLDLTLSMDEYAMVLQNAGAQYCPDVGNCPALEDLKFEPGEWKSEIRKRKREKEREQIIWFS
;
A
#
# COMPACT_ATOMS: atom_id res chain seq x y z
N MET A 1 -37.81 -50.91 -38.36
CA MET A 1 -38.91 -49.94 -38.57
C MET A 1 -38.90 -48.98 -37.38
N SER A 2 -38.76 -47.68 -37.69
CA SER A 2 -38.97 -46.47 -36.88
C SER A 2 -38.97 -46.52 -35.36
N ASN A 3 -38.12 -45.69 -34.72
CA ASN A 3 -38.66 -44.50 -34.06
C ASN A 3 -37.58 -43.48 -33.73
N ILE A 4 -37.52 -42.46 -34.60
CA ILE A 4 -36.88 -41.17 -34.40
C ILE A 4 -37.83 -40.37 -33.49
N GLN A 5 -37.50 -40.20 -32.20
CA GLN A 5 -38.31 -39.35 -31.32
C GLN A 5 -37.55 -38.71 -30.14
N TYR A 6 -36.27 -38.38 -30.31
CA TYR A 6 -35.51 -37.61 -29.31
C TYR A 6 -34.59 -36.53 -29.91
N ILE A 7 -35.09 -35.80 -30.92
CA ILE A 7 -34.46 -34.58 -31.41
C ILE A 7 -35.55 -33.50 -31.48
N LEU A 8 -35.95 -32.95 -30.33
CA LEU A 8 -36.80 -31.74 -30.25
C LEU A 8 -36.83 -31.14 -28.82
N LEU A 9 -35.70 -31.16 -28.10
CA LEU A 9 -35.55 -30.42 -26.82
C LEU A 9 -34.16 -29.74 -26.71
N LEU A 10 -33.64 -29.23 -27.83
CA LEU A 10 -32.39 -28.45 -27.87
C LEU A 10 -32.52 -27.14 -28.67
N SER A 11 -33.69 -26.48 -28.63
CA SER A 11 -33.90 -25.25 -29.41
C SER A 11 -34.73 -24.14 -28.73
N ILE A 12 -34.87 -24.13 -27.39
CA ILE A 12 -35.63 -23.07 -26.69
C ILE A 12 -34.81 -22.44 -25.54
N SER A 13 -33.49 -22.27 -25.71
CA SER A 13 -32.68 -21.50 -24.73
C SER A 13 -31.84 -20.39 -25.36
N LEU A 14 -32.14 -19.99 -26.60
CA LEU A 14 -31.41 -18.94 -27.33
C LEU A 14 -32.26 -17.69 -27.66
N ILE A 15 -33.37 -17.45 -26.96
CA ILE A 15 -34.18 -16.25 -27.13
C ILE A 15 -34.54 -15.64 -25.76
N ILE A 16 -33.52 -15.26 -24.97
CA ILE A 16 -33.61 -14.18 -23.97
C ILE A 16 -32.31 -13.37 -24.04
N ILE A 17 -31.99 -12.92 -25.24
CA ILE A 17 -31.13 -11.76 -25.47
C ILE A 17 -31.96 -10.89 -26.41
N TRP A 18 -32.01 -9.59 -26.18
CA TRP A 18 -32.87 -8.58 -26.83
C TRP A 18 -34.17 -8.25 -26.08
N LYS A 19 -34.01 -7.54 -24.95
CA LYS A 19 -34.75 -6.31 -24.64
C LYS A 19 -34.16 -5.67 -23.38
N GLN A 20 -32.97 -5.08 -23.53
CA GLN A 20 -32.57 -3.98 -22.65
C GLN A 20 -32.74 -2.70 -23.49
N PRO A 21 -33.71 -1.82 -23.16
CA PRO A 21 -33.76 -0.52 -23.79
C PRO A 21 -32.48 0.23 -23.44
N SER A 22 -31.80 0.68 -24.49
CA SER A 22 -30.66 1.59 -24.49
C SER A 22 -30.82 2.72 -23.46
N ILE A 23 -30.03 2.66 -22.38
CA ILE A 23 -29.91 3.74 -21.38
C ILE A 23 -29.11 4.95 -21.92
N PHE A 24 -28.63 4.90 -23.17
CA PHE A 24 -28.04 6.03 -23.86
C PHE A 24 -29.12 6.97 -24.46
N ALA A 25 -29.88 7.63 -23.61
CA ALA A 25 -30.75 8.73 -24.01
C ALA A 25 -30.86 9.79 -22.89
N LYS A 26 -29.75 10.49 -22.63
CA LYS A 26 -29.76 11.93 -22.27
C LYS A 26 -28.33 12.47 -22.30
N ILE A 27 -27.84 12.75 -23.50
CA ILE A 27 -26.77 13.74 -23.65
C ILE A 27 -27.44 15.07 -23.34
N ILE A 28 -27.28 15.54 -22.10
CA ILE A 28 -27.69 16.89 -21.71
C ILE A 28 -26.73 17.83 -22.42
N ASN A 29 -27.30 18.70 -23.24
CA ASN A 29 -26.60 19.73 -23.99
C ASN A 29 -25.99 20.73 -22.99
N ILE A 30 -24.66 20.70 -22.81
CA ILE A 30 -23.91 21.49 -21.81
C ILE A 30 -23.88 23.01 -22.15
N LYS A 31 -24.57 23.47 -23.20
CA LYS A 31 -24.48 24.87 -23.64
C LYS A 31 -25.47 25.86 -23.03
N ASP A 32 -26.45 25.42 -22.23
CA ASP A 32 -27.49 26.34 -21.70
C ASP A 32 -27.55 26.46 -20.17
N GLN A 33 -26.54 25.98 -19.42
CA GLN A 33 -26.45 26.35 -18.00
C GLN A 33 -25.86 27.74 -17.85
N LYS A 34 -26.74 28.74 -17.79
CA LYS A 34 -26.46 30.07 -17.25
C LYS A 34 -25.81 29.88 -15.87
N PRO A 35 -24.65 30.48 -15.58
CA PRO A 35 -24.00 30.31 -14.29
C PRO A 35 -24.96 30.82 -13.21
N ILE A 36 -25.41 29.91 -12.35
CA ILE A 36 -26.01 30.27 -11.07
C ILE A 36 -24.88 30.91 -10.29
N SER A 37 -24.94 32.24 -10.18
CA SER A 37 -24.13 33.02 -9.27
C SER A 37 -24.46 32.55 -7.86
N THR A 38 -23.74 31.55 -7.36
CA THR A 38 -23.65 31.29 -5.94
C THR A 38 -22.95 32.49 -5.32
N ASP A 39 -23.77 33.35 -4.76
CA ASP A 39 -23.38 34.38 -3.81
C ASP A 39 -22.49 33.73 -2.74
N LEU A 40 -21.18 33.98 -2.86
CA LEU A 40 -20.16 33.60 -1.88
C LEU A 40 -20.31 34.52 -0.67
N THR A 41 -21.44 34.42 0.03
CA THR A 41 -21.54 34.90 1.40
C THR A 41 -20.56 34.06 2.21
N ARG A 42 -19.43 34.70 2.56
CA ARG A 42 -18.38 34.11 3.39
C ARG A 42 -19.01 33.57 4.67
N VAL A 43 -19.05 32.25 4.78
CA VAL A 43 -19.27 31.57 6.06
C VAL A 43 -18.23 32.12 7.04
N PRO A 44 -18.64 32.62 8.23
CA PRO A 44 -17.70 33.12 9.22
C PRO A 44 -16.68 32.03 9.59
N ILE A 45 -15.39 32.36 9.56
CA ILE A 45 -14.25 31.46 9.83
C ILE A 45 -14.23 30.96 11.30
N SER A 46 -15.26 31.27 12.10
CA SER A 46 -15.26 31.14 13.56
C SER A 46 -15.70 29.78 14.11
N GLU A 47 -16.14 28.82 13.27
CA GLU A 47 -16.72 27.55 13.75
C GLU A 47 -15.97 26.28 13.29
N TYR A 48 -14.78 26.41 12.69
CA TYR A 48 -13.99 25.21 12.37
C TYR A 48 -13.37 24.63 13.66
N PRO A 49 -13.61 23.36 13.99
CA PRO A 49 -12.97 22.73 15.14
C PRO A 49 -11.45 22.79 14.97
N LEU A 50 -10.77 23.39 15.94
CA LEU A 50 -9.31 23.56 16.03
C LEU A 50 -8.53 22.23 16.14
N SER A 51 -9.19 21.08 16.00
CA SER A 51 -8.57 19.77 16.01
C SER A 51 -9.29 18.84 15.05
N CYS A 52 -8.54 18.28 14.09
CA CYS A 52 -9.03 17.17 13.29
C CYS A 52 -9.06 15.89 14.12
N ASP A 53 -10.06 15.04 13.90
CA ASP A 53 -10.05 13.69 14.44
C ASP A 53 -8.81 12.95 13.96
N LEU A 54 -8.23 12.15 14.86
CA LEU A 54 -7.13 11.28 14.47
C LEU A 54 -7.60 10.32 13.37
N PRO A 55 -6.79 10.11 12.34
CA PRO A 55 -7.15 9.18 11.30
C PRO A 55 -7.31 7.76 11.85
N THR A 56 -8.36 7.09 11.42
CA THR A 56 -8.68 5.73 11.86
C THR A 56 -8.67 4.72 10.73
N THR A 57 -8.59 5.13 9.46
CA THR A 57 -8.61 4.21 8.32
C THR A 57 -7.35 3.35 8.31
N ARG A 58 -7.51 2.03 8.26
CA ARG A 58 -6.41 1.08 8.07
C ARG A 58 -6.22 0.75 6.59
N PHE A 59 -7.30 0.49 5.89
CA PHE A 59 -7.26 0.19 4.46
C PHE A 59 -8.53 0.70 3.79
N ASN A 60 -8.38 1.26 2.59
CA ASN A 60 -9.49 1.60 1.72
C ASN A 60 -9.23 1.01 0.32
N PRO A 61 -10.06 0.09 -0.19
CA PRO A 61 -9.88 -0.49 -1.53
C PRO A 61 -9.78 0.55 -2.65
N ALA A 62 -10.38 1.74 -2.48
CA ALA A 62 -10.33 2.81 -3.46
C ALA A 62 -8.95 3.45 -3.61
N ASN A 63 -8.07 3.36 -2.60
CA ASN A 63 -6.73 3.93 -2.65
C ASN A 63 -5.60 2.88 -2.60
N GLY A 64 -5.90 1.62 -2.24
CA GLY A 64 -4.93 0.53 -2.21
C GLY A 64 -3.85 0.66 -1.14
N MET A 65 -3.97 1.62 -0.22
CA MET A 65 -2.97 1.91 0.80
C MET A 65 -3.37 1.33 2.15
N VAL A 66 -2.42 0.68 2.79
CA VAL A 66 -2.52 0.18 4.16
C VAL A 66 -1.77 1.12 5.09
N PHE A 67 -2.40 1.48 6.19
CA PHE A 67 -1.91 2.40 7.21
C PHE A 67 -1.84 1.70 8.56
N CYS A 68 -0.81 2.03 9.34
CA CYS A 68 -0.72 1.64 10.75
C CYS A 68 -0.23 2.80 11.62
N TYR A 69 -0.61 2.79 12.90
CA TYR A 69 -0.47 3.91 13.81
C TYR A 69 0.25 3.53 15.11
N PRO A 70 1.60 3.52 15.12
CA PRO A 70 2.36 3.06 16.27
C PRO A 70 2.26 4.03 17.45
N SER A 71 2.38 3.52 18.66
CA SER A 71 2.36 4.29 19.92
C SER A 71 3.52 5.28 20.05
N SER A 72 4.63 5.03 19.35
CA SER A 72 5.75 5.98 19.18
C SER A 72 5.34 7.27 18.44
N GLY A 73 4.15 7.27 17.84
CA GLY A 73 3.56 8.39 17.11
C GLY A 73 4.07 8.48 15.68
N GLY A 74 3.27 9.05 14.79
CA GLY A 74 3.53 9.07 13.35
C GLY A 74 2.61 8.11 12.62
N LEU A 75 2.98 7.76 11.39
CA LEU A 75 2.18 6.93 10.51
C LEU A 75 3.09 6.13 9.59
N TRP A 76 2.89 4.81 9.55
CA TRP A 76 3.47 3.97 8.51
C TRP A 76 2.41 3.69 7.44
N MET A 77 2.83 3.73 6.18
CA MET A 77 1.95 3.42 5.05
C MET A 77 2.67 2.57 4.01
N THR A 78 1.95 1.64 3.40
CA THR A 78 2.48 0.81 2.32
C THR A 78 1.36 0.38 1.38
N SER A 79 1.71 0.05 0.14
CA SER A 79 0.82 -0.60 -0.82
C SER A 79 1.06 -2.09 -0.77
N LEU A 80 -0.02 -2.88 -0.70
CA LEU A 80 0.05 -4.34 -0.62
C LEU A 80 -0.78 -4.96 -1.74
N ASP A 81 -0.26 -6.04 -2.32
CA ASP A 81 -1.04 -6.89 -3.22
C ASP A 81 -2.05 -7.77 -2.46
N ALA A 82 -2.90 -8.47 -3.19
CA ALA A 82 -3.98 -9.28 -2.62
C ALA A 82 -3.49 -10.41 -1.71
N VAL A 83 -2.32 -10.98 -1.98
CA VAL A 83 -1.72 -12.05 -1.17
C VAL A 83 -1.24 -11.47 0.16
N LEU A 84 -0.56 -10.32 0.13
CA LEU A 84 -0.08 -9.66 1.34
C LEU A 84 -1.22 -9.10 2.20
N LEU A 85 -2.27 -8.55 1.59
CA LEU A 85 -3.49 -8.15 2.31
C LEU A 85 -4.12 -9.35 3.03
N GLN A 86 -4.21 -10.49 2.36
CA GLN A 86 -4.74 -11.73 2.95
C GLN A 86 -3.84 -12.25 4.08
N TYR A 87 -2.52 -12.20 3.91
CA TYR A 87 -1.57 -12.60 4.94
C TYR A 87 -1.69 -11.76 6.22
N LEU A 88 -1.97 -10.46 6.09
CA LEU A 88 -2.20 -9.55 7.20
C LEU A 88 -3.66 -9.52 7.71
N GLU A 89 -4.50 -10.43 7.22
CA GLU A 89 -5.92 -10.52 7.58
C GLU A 89 -6.70 -9.21 7.35
N ILE A 90 -6.32 -8.45 6.32
CA ILE A 90 -7.00 -7.22 5.93
C ILE A 90 -8.12 -7.56 4.94
N ASP A 91 -9.34 -7.09 5.21
CA ASP A 91 -10.44 -7.16 4.25
C ASP A 91 -10.10 -6.31 3.02
N ARG A 92 -9.82 -7.00 1.91
CA ARG A 92 -9.43 -6.38 0.64
C ARG A 92 -10.61 -5.75 -0.14
N PHE A 93 -11.84 -6.00 0.28
CA PHE A 93 -13.05 -5.55 -0.42
C PHE A 93 -13.80 -4.44 0.30
N ASN A 94 -13.56 -4.25 1.60
CA ASN A 94 -14.21 -3.23 2.40
C ASN A 94 -13.19 -2.30 3.07
N VAL A 95 -13.67 -1.12 3.46
CA VAL A 95 -12.88 -0.21 4.29
C VAL A 95 -12.69 -0.86 5.67
N SER A 96 -11.45 -0.89 6.15
CA SER A 96 -11.13 -1.32 7.50
C SER A 96 -10.54 -0.17 8.31
N HIS A 97 -10.70 -0.26 9.63
CA HIS A 97 -10.20 0.72 10.58
C HIS A 97 -9.12 0.12 11.49
N ARG A 98 -8.28 0.99 12.04
CA ARG A 98 -7.26 0.64 13.03
C ARG A 98 -7.89 0.03 14.28
N SER A 99 -7.08 -0.70 15.03
CA SER A 99 -7.49 -1.17 16.36
C SER A 99 -7.63 0.01 17.33
N LYS A 100 -8.61 -0.09 18.24
CA LYS A 100 -8.72 0.81 19.40
C LYS A 100 -7.78 0.40 20.54
N ASP A 101 -7.38 -0.85 20.58
CA ASP A 101 -6.32 -1.34 21.46
C ASP A 101 -4.96 -1.00 20.83
N GLN A 102 -4.19 -0.16 21.52
CA GLN A 102 -2.89 0.30 21.05
C GLN A 102 -1.86 -0.83 20.97
N ALA A 103 -1.91 -1.83 21.84
CA ALA A 103 -0.97 -2.96 21.78
C ALA A 103 -1.21 -3.82 20.53
N ALA A 104 -2.48 -4.06 20.19
CA ALA A 104 -2.85 -4.74 18.95
C ALA A 104 -2.51 -3.92 17.70
N GLU A 105 -2.61 -2.59 17.76
CA GLU A 105 -2.19 -1.71 16.67
C GLU A 105 -0.67 -1.72 16.47
N ASP A 106 0.10 -1.68 17.56
CA ASP A 106 1.57 -1.74 17.51
C ASP A 106 2.05 -3.08 16.95
N ALA A 107 1.43 -4.20 17.36
CA ALA A 107 1.71 -5.52 16.81
C ALA A 107 1.45 -5.57 15.30
N PHE A 108 0.32 -5.01 14.85
CA PHE A 108 0.03 -4.89 13.42
C PHE A 108 1.06 -4.01 12.70
N CYS A 109 1.49 -2.91 13.30
CA CYS A 109 2.56 -2.09 12.74
C CYS A 109 3.86 -2.86 12.56
N SER A 110 4.26 -3.67 13.55
CA SER A 110 5.44 -4.54 13.44
C SER A 110 5.33 -5.51 12.26
N SER A 111 4.15 -6.13 12.07
CA SER A 111 3.89 -7.02 10.93
C SER A 111 3.90 -6.29 9.59
N LEU A 112 3.26 -5.11 9.51
CA LEU A 112 3.17 -4.34 8.27
C LEU A 112 4.54 -3.85 7.79
N ARG A 113 5.39 -3.39 8.74
CA ARG A 113 6.74 -2.88 8.45
C ARG A 113 7.65 -3.91 7.79
N LEU A 114 7.38 -5.21 7.97
CA LEU A 114 8.11 -6.27 7.31
C LEU A 114 8.13 -6.09 5.80
N PHE A 115 7.01 -5.66 5.21
CA PHE A 115 6.84 -5.47 3.76
C PHE A 115 7.35 -4.12 3.25
N GLY A 116 8.15 -3.40 4.04
CA GLY A 116 8.60 -2.06 3.71
C GLY A 116 7.47 -1.04 3.78
N GLY A 117 7.63 0.06 3.05
CA GLY A 117 6.70 1.17 3.05
C GLY A 117 7.36 2.50 3.39
N GLN A 118 6.53 3.43 3.86
CA GLN A 118 6.89 4.82 4.08
C GLN A 118 6.50 5.28 5.46
N TRP A 119 7.39 6.06 6.07
CA TRP A 119 7.20 6.64 7.38
C TRP A 119 6.95 8.15 7.32
N VAL A 120 5.87 8.60 7.95
CA VAL A 120 5.58 10.02 8.16
C VAL A 120 5.64 10.32 9.66
N SER A 121 6.56 11.20 10.07
CA SER A 121 6.69 11.59 11.48
C SER A 121 5.51 12.43 11.94
N SER A 122 5.18 12.40 13.24
CA SER A 122 4.12 13.21 13.84
C SER A 122 4.22 14.70 13.50
N SER A 123 5.43 15.25 13.46
CA SER A 123 5.69 16.65 13.07
C SER A 123 5.27 16.99 11.63
N ARG A 124 5.24 15.99 10.73
CA ARG A 124 4.79 16.13 9.34
C ARG A 124 3.34 15.74 9.14
N LEU A 125 2.72 15.14 10.15
CA LEU A 125 1.29 14.89 10.22
C LEU A 125 0.51 16.12 10.69
N ASN A 126 1.13 17.29 10.92
CA ASN A 126 0.40 18.50 11.28
C ASN A 126 -0.57 18.91 10.16
N TYR A 127 -1.84 18.53 10.34
CA TYR A 127 -3.02 18.76 9.51
C TYR A 127 -3.51 20.22 9.55
N TRP A 128 -2.65 21.20 9.22
CA TRP A 128 -3.09 22.58 9.03
C TRP A 128 -2.47 23.17 7.78
N THR A 129 -3.13 22.92 6.65
CA THR A 129 -3.00 23.79 5.48
C THR A 129 -4.38 24.33 5.15
N TYR A 130 -4.66 25.56 5.59
CA TYR A 130 -5.76 26.41 5.13
C TYR A 130 -7.18 25.83 5.27
N ASP A 131 -7.68 25.72 6.51
CA ASP A 131 -9.11 25.63 6.82
C ASP A 131 -9.81 24.28 6.55
N ALA A 132 -9.07 23.19 6.32
CA ALA A 132 -9.67 21.87 6.11
C ALA A 132 -8.91 20.72 6.79
N CYS A 133 -9.65 19.83 7.44
CA CYS A 133 -9.17 18.51 7.82
C CYS A 133 -9.03 17.65 6.57
N TRP A 134 -7.81 17.44 6.10
CA TRP A 134 -7.56 16.55 4.98
C TRP A 134 -7.81 15.10 5.41
N LYS A 135 -8.64 14.39 4.65
CA LYS A 135 -8.74 12.93 4.78
C LYS A 135 -7.36 12.33 4.49
N MET A 136 -6.92 11.36 5.29
CA MET A 136 -5.64 10.68 5.07
C MET A 136 -5.51 9.99 3.73
N GLU A 137 -6.63 9.72 3.08
CA GLU A 137 -6.72 9.20 1.73
C GLU A 137 -6.02 10.12 0.70
N SER A 138 -5.75 11.38 1.06
CA SER A 138 -5.03 12.37 0.25
C SER A 138 -3.57 12.62 0.69
N LEU A 139 -3.02 11.81 1.61
CA LEU A 139 -1.62 11.92 2.00
C LEU A 139 -0.72 11.63 0.79
N HIS A 140 -0.04 12.66 0.30
CA HIS A 140 0.97 12.49 -0.75
C HIS A 140 2.24 11.82 -0.21
N TYR A 141 2.72 10.84 -0.97
CA TYR A 141 4.02 10.15 -0.83
C TYR A 141 5.21 11.09 -0.55
N SER A 142 5.15 12.35 -1.00
CA SER A 142 6.22 13.34 -0.82
C SER A 142 6.49 13.74 0.64
N ARG A 143 5.58 13.42 1.58
CA ARG A 143 5.75 13.73 3.00
C ARG A 143 6.54 12.68 3.76
N ALA A 144 6.79 11.51 3.16
CA ALA A 144 7.58 10.45 3.76
C ALA A 144 8.97 10.95 4.17
N SER A 145 9.33 10.68 5.42
CA SER A 145 10.63 11.00 5.99
C SER A 145 11.63 9.85 5.82
N THR A 146 11.12 8.63 5.72
CA THR A 146 11.87 7.39 5.46
C THR A 146 11.06 6.55 4.49
N THR A 147 11.72 5.93 3.51
CA THR A 147 11.12 4.99 2.56
C THR A 147 11.96 3.72 2.56
N ILE A 148 11.30 2.57 2.60
CA ILE A 148 11.91 1.25 2.57
C ILE A 148 11.23 0.47 1.45
N SER A 149 12.00 0.08 0.43
CA SER A 149 11.48 -0.61 -0.75
C SER A 149 11.99 -2.04 -0.78
N ARG A 150 11.11 -3.01 -0.55
CA ARG A 150 11.43 -4.44 -0.61
C ARG A 150 10.19 -5.26 -0.92
N PHE A 151 10.41 -6.49 -1.39
CA PHE A 151 9.40 -7.54 -1.35
C PHE A 151 9.82 -8.61 -0.35
N VAL A 152 8.84 -9.16 0.38
CA VAL A 152 9.08 -10.19 1.39
C VAL A 152 8.12 -11.36 1.18
N GLY A 153 8.67 -12.58 1.18
CA GLY A 153 7.91 -13.82 1.10
C GLY A 153 8.18 -14.67 2.34
N LEU A 154 7.11 -15.19 2.94
CA LEU A 154 7.14 -16.00 4.15
C LEU A 154 6.55 -17.37 3.83
N PRO A 155 7.37 -18.33 3.37
CA PRO A 155 6.88 -19.64 3.04
C PRO A 155 6.45 -20.41 4.30
N SER A 156 5.45 -21.27 4.15
CA SER A 156 4.95 -22.18 5.19
C SER A 156 6.02 -23.16 5.68
N SER A 157 7.05 -23.44 4.87
CA SER A 157 8.22 -24.22 5.25
C SER A 157 9.18 -23.51 6.21
N GLY A 158 8.97 -22.22 6.46
CA GLY A 158 9.78 -21.39 7.35
C GLY A 158 10.90 -20.62 6.66
N GLY A 159 11.46 -19.66 7.41
CA GLY A 159 12.40 -18.67 6.89
C GLY A 159 11.71 -17.50 6.19
N VAL A 160 12.53 -16.66 5.56
CA VAL A 160 12.06 -15.47 4.85
C VAL A 160 12.90 -15.21 3.61
N PHE A 161 12.23 -14.88 2.51
CA PHE A 161 12.86 -14.38 1.30
C PHE A 161 12.69 -12.87 1.22
N VAL A 162 13.80 -12.14 1.09
CA VAL A 162 13.82 -10.69 1.02
C VAL A 162 14.46 -10.25 -0.28
N TRP A 163 13.67 -9.63 -1.14
CA TRP A 163 14.18 -8.92 -2.30
C TRP A 163 14.25 -7.43 -1.96
N ASP A 164 15.42 -7.02 -1.46
CA ASP A 164 15.68 -5.64 -1.06
C ASP A 164 16.18 -4.81 -2.25
N TRP A 165 15.48 -3.71 -2.51
CA TRP A 165 15.83 -2.80 -3.59
C TRP A 165 16.63 -1.61 -3.05
N LYS A 166 17.96 -1.75 -3.06
CA LYS A 166 18.86 -0.70 -2.60
C LYS A 166 19.09 0.35 -3.69
N GLY A 167 18.30 1.43 -3.65
CA GLY A 167 18.51 2.64 -4.46
C GLY A 167 17.45 2.87 -5.54
N GLU A 168 17.64 3.83 -6.43
CA GLU A 168 16.77 3.97 -7.60
C GLU A 168 17.28 3.09 -8.75
N PRO A 169 16.39 2.55 -9.61
CA PRO A 169 16.77 1.90 -10.86
C PRO A 169 17.70 2.80 -11.67
N GLN A 170 18.96 2.37 -11.82
CA GLN A 170 19.97 3.16 -12.54
C GLN A 170 19.91 2.90 -14.04
N THR A 171 19.35 1.75 -14.45
CA THR A 171 19.24 1.37 -15.86
C THR A 171 17.82 0.94 -16.24
N ILE A 172 17.51 1.01 -17.54
CA ILE A 172 16.27 0.46 -18.11
C ILE A 172 16.17 -1.06 -17.85
N LYS A 173 17.31 -1.76 -17.81
CA LYS A 173 17.35 -3.19 -17.51
C LYS A 173 16.88 -3.47 -16.07
N ASP A 174 17.31 -2.65 -15.12
CA ASP A 174 16.90 -2.74 -13.72
C ASP A 174 15.40 -2.47 -13.58
N MET A 175 14.88 -1.45 -14.28
CA MET A 175 13.44 -1.16 -14.36
C MET A 175 12.64 -2.34 -14.92
N ASN A 176 13.10 -2.93 -16.01
CA ASN A 176 12.43 -4.05 -16.64
C ASN A 176 12.42 -5.28 -15.73
N LYS A 177 13.52 -5.53 -14.99
CA LYS A 177 13.60 -6.62 -14.00
C LYS A 177 12.60 -6.41 -12.86
N LEU A 178 12.51 -5.19 -12.33
CA LEU A 178 11.55 -4.84 -11.28
C LEU A 178 10.10 -5.03 -11.77
N ARG A 179 9.79 -4.53 -12.98
CA ARG A 179 8.45 -4.69 -13.57
C ARG A 179 8.09 -6.15 -13.80
N ASP A 180 9.02 -6.95 -14.34
CA ASP A 180 8.84 -8.39 -14.56
C ASP A 180 8.59 -9.13 -13.23
N LEU A 181 9.34 -8.79 -12.18
CA LEU A 181 9.11 -9.33 -10.84
C LEU A 181 7.71 -8.96 -10.33
N TRP A 182 7.34 -7.68 -10.40
CA TRP A 182 6.04 -7.21 -9.93
C TRP A 182 4.89 -7.92 -10.66
N SER A 183 4.95 -8.00 -12.00
CA SER A 183 3.96 -8.72 -12.79
C SER A 183 3.84 -10.21 -12.41
N LYS A 184 4.92 -10.85 -11.98
CA LYS A 184 4.88 -12.24 -11.50
C LYS A 184 4.27 -12.35 -10.11
N LEU A 185 4.57 -11.41 -9.22
CA LEU A 185 3.98 -11.37 -7.87
C LEU A 185 2.47 -11.16 -7.92
N ASP A 186 1.97 -10.31 -8.83
CA ASP A 186 0.54 -10.06 -9.04
C ASP A 186 -0.24 -11.32 -9.47
N LEU A 187 0.44 -12.34 -10.01
CA LEU A 187 -0.17 -13.60 -10.44
C LEU A 187 -0.22 -14.66 -9.33
N THR A 188 0.41 -14.41 -8.19
CA THR A 188 0.48 -15.38 -7.10
C THR A 188 -0.84 -15.42 -6.32
N LEU A 189 -1.17 -16.59 -5.78
CA LEU A 189 -2.40 -16.86 -5.06
C LEU A 189 -2.16 -17.22 -3.59
N SER A 190 -0.90 -17.42 -3.19
CA SER A 190 -0.52 -17.79 -1.84
C SER A 190 0.85 -17.22 -1.46
N MET A 191 1.15 -17.19 -0.16
CA MET A 191 2.48 -16.76 0.30
C MET A 191 3.60 -17.69 -0.11
N ASP A 192 3.32 -18.98 -0.30
CA ASP A 192 4.29 -19.96 -0.80
C ASP A 192 4.66 -19.67 -2.26
N GLU A 193 3.67 -19.38 -3.11
CA GLU A 193 3.92 -18.98 -4.50
C GLU A 193 4.68 -17.65 -4.58
N TYR A 194 4.33 -16.69 -3.74
CA TYR A 194 5.04 -15.41 -3.63
C TYR A 194 6.51 -15.59 -3.24
N ALA A 195 6.77 -16.40 -2.20
CA ALA A 195 8.12 -16.73 -1.76
C ALA A 195 8.91 -17.45 -2.85
N MET A 196 8.28 -18.38 -3.58
CA MET A 196 8.88 -19.07 -4.73
C MET A 196 9.26 -18.08 -5.84
N VAL A 197 8.38 -17.12 -6.19
CA VAL A 197 8.69 -16.09 -7.19
C VAL A 197 9.89 -15.24 -6.76
N LEU A 198 9.94 -14.83 -5.49
CA LEU A 198 11.07 -14.07 -4.94
C LEU A 198 12.37 -14.89 -4.96
N GLN A 199 12.31 -16.15 -4.56
CA GLN A 199 13.45 -17.07 -4.63
C GLN A 199 13.99 -17.15 -6.06
N ASN A 200 13.12 -17.38 -7.04
CA ASN A 200 13.50 -17.46 -8.46
C ASN A 200 14.06 -16.13 -9.00
N ALA A 201 13.69 -15.00 -8.40
CA ALA A 201 14.23 -13.68 -8.74
C ALA A 201 15.58 -13.36 -8.08
N GLY A 202 16.10 -14.28 -7.26
CA GLY A 202 17.37 -14.13 -6.53
C GLY A 202 17.22 -13.34 -5.23
N ALA A 203 16.05 -13.38 -4.57
CA ALA A 203 15.88 -12.83 -3.24
C ALA A 203 16.81 -13.51 -2.22
N GLN A 204 17.22 -12.76 -1.21
CA GLN A 204 18.03 -13.27 -0.12
C GLN A 204 17.17 -14.16 0.79
N TYR A 205 17.61 -15.40 1.04
CA TYR A 205 17.02 -16.25 2.06
C TYR A 205 17.65 -15.98 3.43
N CYS A 206 16.81 -15.92 4.47
CA CYS A 206 17.21 -15.87 5.86
C CYS A 206 16.40 -16.94 6.65
N PRO A 207 17.03 -17.72 7.54
CA PRO A 207 16.32 -18.72 8.35
C PRO A 207 15.28 -18.11 9.32
N ASP A 208 15.51 -16.87 9.74
CA ASP A 208 14.61 -16.13 10.61
C ASP A 208 14.63 -14.62 10.28
N VAL A 209 13.55 -13.93 10.64
CA VAL A 209 13.37 -12.49 10.40
C VAL A 209 14.35 -11.64 11.22
N GLY A 210 14.62 -12.03 12.47
CA GLY A 210 15.40 -11.22 13.42
C GLY A 210 16.88 -11.09 13.06
N ASN A 211 17.43 -12.08 12.38
CA ASN A 211 18.82 -12.13 11.96
C ASN A 211 19.03 -11.81 10.48
N CYS A 212 17.98 -11.39 9.75
CA CYS A 212 18.10 -11.09 8.34
C CYS A 212 18.74 -9.71 8.09
N PRO A 213 19.91 -9.61 7.45
CA PRO A 213 20.57 -8.33 7.19
C PRO A 213 19.72 -7.33 6.39
N ALA A 214 18.87 -7.82 5.49
CA ALA A 214 17.96 -7.00 4.69
C ALA A 214 16.78 -6.42 5.49
N LEU A 215 16.59 -6.85 6.74
CA LEU A 215 15.51 -6.44 7.65
C LEU A 215 16.06 -5.78 8.93
N GLU A 216 17.32 -5.33 8.92
CA GLU A 216 17.97 -4.74 10.09
C GLU A 216 17.24 -3.50 10.63
N ASP A 217 16.59 -2.74 9.75
CA ASP A 217 15.74 -1.59 10.09
C ASP A 217 14.58 -1.92 11.03
N LEU A 218 14.13 -3.18 11.07
CA LEU A 218 13.05 -3.60 11.98
C LEU A 218 13.45 -3.53 13.45
N LYS A 219 14.76 -3.45 13.76
CA LYS A 219 15.29 -3.31 15.12
C LYS A 219 15.12 -1.90 15.70
N PHE A 220 14.78 -0.94 14.85
CA PHE A 220 14.68 0.47 15.22
C PHE A 220 13.25 0.94 15.02
N GLU A 221 12.82 1.98 15.73
CA GLU A 221 11.61 2.68 15.31
C GLU A 221 11.83 3.39 13.97
N PRO A 222 10.80 3.57 13.13
CA PRO A 222 10.93 4.21 11.82
C PRO A 222 11.62 5.59 11.82
N GLY A 223 11.40 6.37 12.88
CA GLY A 223 12.04 7.67 13.08
C GLY A 223 13.52 7.57 13.47
N GLU A 224 13.91 6.50 14.16
CA GLU A 224 15.27 6.26 14.66
C GLU A 224 16.18 5.73 13.56
N TRP A 225 15.66 4.88 12.67
CA TRP A 225 16.42 4.26 11.59
C TRP A 225 17.16 5.28 10.71
N LYS A 226 16.51 6.40 10.41
CA LYS A 226 17.12 7.49 9.64
C LYS A 226 18.32 8.12 10.35
N SER A 227 18.24 8.26 11.67
CA SER A 227 19.33 8.77 12.50
C SER A 227 20.49 7.78 12.54
N GLU A 228 20.18 6.48 12.62
CA GLU A 228 21.17 5.41 12.60
C GLU A 228 21.92 5.34 11.26
N ILE A 229 21.23 5.39 10.12
CA ILE A 229 21.87 5.47 8.79
C ILE A 229 22.83 6.66 8.72
N ARG A 230 22.41 7.83 9.21
CA ARG A 230 23.25 9.05 9.21
C ARG A 230 24.48 8.88 10.08
N LYS A 231 24.34 8.26 11.25
CA LYS A 231 25.45 8.00 12.18
C LYS A 231 26.49 7.10 11.52
N ARG A 232 26.07 5.96 10.97
CA ARG A 232 26.95 5.00 10.28
C ARG A 232 27.67 5.62 9.09
N LYS A 233 26.97 6.46 8.31
CA LYS A 233 27.59 7.20 7.20
C LYS A 233 28.75 8.08 7.68
N ARG A 234 28.57 8.83 8.77
CA ARG A 234 29.62 9.69 9.36
C ARG A 234 30.78 8.89 9.92
N GLU A 235 30.51 7.74 10.55
CA GLU A 235 31.57 6.86 11.08
C GLU A 235 32.44 6.31 9.95
N LYS A 236 31.83 5.84 8.86
CA LYS A 236 32.55 5.37 7.67
C LYS A 236 33.39 6.47 7.02
N GLU A 237 32.86 7.70 6.94
CA GLU A 237 33.60 8.87 6.44
C GLU A 237 34.81 9.20 7.34
N ARG A 238 34.67 9.09 8.68
CA ARG A 238 35.77 9.30 9.63
C ARG A 238 36.85 8.23 9.53
N GLU A 239 36.46 6.97 9.43
CA GLU A 239 37.42 5.87 9.25
C GLU A 239 38.24 6.08 7.97
N GLN A 240 37.59 6.44 6.86
CA GLN A 240 38.29 6.74 5.62
C GLN A 240 39.31 7.87 5.77
N ILE A 241 38.98 8.96 6.47
CA ILE A 241 39.92 10.07 6.73
C ILE A 241 41.16 9.58 7.51
N ILE A 242 40.98 8.68 8.50
CA ILE A 242 42.08 8.14 9.30
C ILE A 242 43.04 7.29 8.46
N TRP A 243 42.55 6.56 7.45
CA TRP A 243 43.41 5.74 6.56
C TRP A 243 44.21 6.54 5.53
N PHE A 244 43.87 7.81 5.30
CA PHE A 244 44.60 8.71 4.38
C PHE A 244 45.48 9.74 5.11
N SER A 245 45.60 9.64 6.44
CA SER A 245 46.44 10.47 7.30
C SER A 245 47.70 9.73 7.72
#